data_AF-A0A6H1PCS2-F1
#
_entry.id   AF-A0A6H1PCS2-F1
#
_cell.length_a   1.000
_cell.length_b   1.000
_cell.length_c   1.000
_cell.angle_alpha   90.00
_cell.angle_beta   90.00
_cell.angle_gamma   90.00
#
_symmetry.space_group_name_H-M   'P 1'
#
loop_
_entity.id
_entity.type
_entity.pdbx_description
1 polymer ?
#
loop_
_entity_poly.entity_id
_entity_poly.type
_entity_poly.pdbx_seq_one_letter_code
_entity_poly.pdbx_strand_id
1 'polypeptide(L)' 'MISQDFRFQLLLGELFFFFVNWQLLGKRLLENCIDESKKSGVKRIWLHASEDGEPLYRKMGFTNKDSEMELFL' A
#
# COMPACT_ATOMS: atom_id res chain seq x y z
N MET A 1 -29.18 -32.15 11.46
CA MET A 1 -29.51 -30.82 10.90
C MET A 1 -28.20 -30.14 10.54
N ILE A 2 -27.70 -30.43 9.33
CA ILE A 2 -26.46 -29.90 8.77
C ILE A 2 -26.89 -28.73 7.89
N SER A 3 -26.74 -27.48 8.36
CA SER A 3 -26.88 -26.27 7.55
C SER A 3 -26.77 -25.03 8.45
N GLN A 4 -25.56 -24.62 8.84
CA GLN A 4 -25.25 -23.20 9.10
C GLN A 4 -23.73 -22.90 8.96
N ASP A 5 -22.83 -23.87 9.09
CA ASP A 5 -21.38 -23.59 9.08
C ASP A 5 -20.77 -23.25 7.71
N PHE A 6 -21.43 -23.53 6.59
CA PHE A 6 -20.85 -23.33 5.25
C PHE A 6 -21.00 -21.91 4.67
N ARG A 7 -21.73 -20.99 5.33
CA ARG A 7 -21.99 -19.65 4.79
C ARG A 7 -21.03 -18.56 5.28
N PHE A 8 -20.31 -18.76 6.37
CA PHE A 8 -19.35 -17.77 6.87
C PHE A 8 -17.95 -17.85 6.21
N GLN A 9 -17.61 -18.97 5.57
CA GLN A 9 -16.29 -19.17 4.98
C GLN A 9 -16.15 -18.59 3.56
N LEU A 10 -17.26 -18.34 2.84
CA LEU A 10 -17.24 -17.77 1.49
C LEU A 10 -17.06 -16.23 1.46
N LEU A 11 -17.51 -15.50 2.48
CA LEU A 11 -17.38 -14.03 2.54
C LEU A 11 -15.93 -13.58 2.81
N LEU A 12 -15.17 -14.37 3.57
CA LEU A 12 -13.75 -14.09 3.85
C LEU A 12 -12.89 -14.10 2.59
N GLY A 13 -13.19 -14.98 1.63
CA GLY A 13 -12.45 -15.06 0.36
C GLY A 13 -12.63 -13.81 -0.50
N GLU A 14 -13.87 -13.31 -0.65
CA GLU A 14 -14.16 -12.12 -1.44
C GLU A 14 -13.64 -10.84 -0.77
N LEU A 15 -13.78 -10.70 0.54
CA LEU A 15 -13.21 -9.60 1.32
C LEU A 15 -11.68 -9.61 1.26
N PHE A 16 -11.05 -10.78 1.37
CA PHE A 16 -9.60 -10.92 1.25
C PHE A 16 -9.11 -10.57 -0.15
N PHE A 17 -9.81 -11.04 -1.20
CA PHE A 17 -9.49 -10.69 -2.58
C PHE A 17 -9.64 -9.19 -2.85
N PHE A 18 -10.69 -8.56 -2.33
CA PHE A 18 -10.89 -7.11 -2.43
C PHE A 18 -9.77 -6.34 -1.73
N PHE A 19 -9.42 -6.74 -0.50
CA PHE A 19 -8.34 -6.12 0.27
C PHE A 19 -6.99 -6.25 -0.43
N VAL A 20 -6.64 -7.44 -0.91
CA VAL A 20 -5.38 -7.69 -1.64
C VAL A 20 -5.31 -6.85 -2.93
N ASN A 21 -6.40 -6.75 -3.69
CA ASN A 21 -6.44 -5.92 -4.89
C ASN A 21 -6.28 -4.43 -4.57
N TRP A 22 -6.91 -3.95 -3.49
CA TRP A 22 -6.78 -2.56 -3.07
C TRP A 22 -5.34 -2.20 -2.69
N GLN A 23 -4.66 -3.08 -1.94
CA GLN A 23 -3.24 -2.90 -1.59
C GLN A 23 -2.34 -2.86 -2.85
N LEU A 24 -2.61 -3.74 -3.81
CA LEU A 24 -1.86 -3.76 -5.09
C LEU A 24 -2.10 -2.49 -5.91
N LEU A 25 -3.34 -1.99 -5.94
CA LEU A 25 -3.69 -0.76 -6.62
C LEU A 25 -3.01 0.45 -5.98
N GLY A 26 -3.01 0.55 -4.64
CA GLY A 26 -2.31 1.60 -3.91
C GLY A 26 -0.81 1.64 -4.23
N LYS A 27 -0.17 0.46 -4.29
CA LYS A 27 1.24 0.35 -4.70
C LYS A 27 1.46 0.88 -6.12
N ARG A 28 0.65 0.46 -7.10
CA ARG A 28 0.77 0.92 -8.50
C ARG A 28 0.54 2.41 -8.65
N LEU A 29 -0.42 2.97 -7.92
CA LEU A 29 -0.67 4.41 -7.91
C LEU A 29 0.56 5.17 -7.39
N LEU A 30 1.16 4.70 -6.29
CA LEU A 30 2.38 5.32 -5.76
C LEU A 30 3.57 5.21 -6.72
N GLU A 31 3.76 4.06 -7.38
CA GLU A 31 4.78 3.87 -8.42
C GLU A 31 4.61 4.90 -9.54
N ASN A 32 3.38 5.08 -10.04
CA ASN A 32 3.10 6.09 -11.06
C ASN A 32 3.37 7.51 -10.56
N CYS A 33 3.00 7.84 -9.32
CA CYS A 33 3.29 9.15 -8.73
C CYS A 33 4.80 9.41 -8.63
N ILE A 34 5.59 8.39 -8.25
CA ILE A 34 7.05 8.47 -8.19
C ILE A 34 7.63 8.72 -9.59
N ASP A 35 7.16 8.00 -10.60
CA ASP A 35 7.64 8.13 -11.98
C ASP A 35 7.32 9.51 -12.57
N GLU A 36 6.11 10.02 -12.36
CA GLU A 36 5.75 11.38 -12.78
C GLU A 36 6.53 12.46 -12.02
N SER A 37 6.81 12.22 -10.72
CA SER A 37 7.65 13.13 -9.92
C SER A 37 9.08 13.19 -10.47
N LYS A 38 9.67 12.05 -10.85
CA LYS A 38 10.99 11.98 -11.51
C LYS A 38 11.00 12.75 -12.84
N LYS A 39 10.01 12.52 -13.70
CA LYS A 39 9.86 13.24 -14.99
C LYS A 39 9.74 14.75 -14.79
N SER A 40 9.09 15.17 -13.71
CA SER A 40 8.89 16.58 -13.37
C SER A 40 10.09 17.23 -12.68
N GLY A 41 11.19 16.50 -12.45
CA GLY A 41 12.39 17.01 -11.78
C GLY A 41 12.23 17.22 -10.27
N VAL A 42 11.21 16.61 -9.65
CA VAL A 42 11.08 16.57 -8.18
C VAL A 42 12.26 15.79 -7.60
N LYS A 43 12.88 16.33 -6.56
CA LYS A 43 14.06 15.72 -5.93
C LYS A 43 13.74 14.87 -4.70
N ARG A 44 12.55 15.07 -4.12
CA ARG A 44 12.17 14.43 -2.87
C ARG A 44 10.66 14.31 -2.72
N ILE A 45 10.20 13.16 -2.23
CA ILE A 45 8.82 12.89 -1.84
C ILE A 45 8.77 12.64 -0.34
N TRP A 46 7.74 13.16 0.32
CA TRP A 46 7.47 12.96 1.75
C TRP A 46 6.07 12.37 1.89
N LEU A 47 5.90 11.48 2.86
CA LEU A 47 4.59 10.93 3.24
C LEU A 47 4.56 10.56 4.71
N HIS A 48 3.36 10.53 5.28
CA HIS A 48 3.13 9.84 6.55
C HIS A 48 2.78 8.39 6.27
N ALA A 49 3.45 7.47 6.98
CA ALA A 49 3.15 6.05 6.92
C ALA A 49 2.41 5.62 8.18
N SER A 50 1.38 4.78 8.02
CA SER A 50 0.87 3.98 9.13
C SER A 50 1.85 2.86 9.47
N GLU A 51 1.73 2.28 10.66
CA GLU A 51 2.54 1.11 11.08
C GLU A 51 2.44 -0.04 10.07
N ASP A 52 1.25 -0.31 9.53
CA ASP A 52 1.03 -1.36 8.52
C ASP A 52 1.60 -0.99 7.14
N GLY A 53 1.67 0.29 6.80
CA GLY A 53 2.14 0.79 5.50
C GLY A 53 3.65 0.98 5.43
N GLU A 54 4.31 1.26 6.56
CA GLU A 54 5.75 1.51 6.64
C GLU A 54 6.61 0.42 5.97
N PRO A 55 6.35 -0.90 6.16
CA PRO A 55 7.14 -1.95 5.52
C PRO A 55 7.06 -1.91 4.00
N LEU A 56 5.93 -1.48 3.42
CA LEU A 56 5.78 -1.32 1.97
C LEU A 56 6.63 -0.16 1.47
N TYR A 57 6.52 1.01 2.09
CA TYR A 57 7.27 2.20 1.68
C TYR A 57 8.77 2.00 1.85
N ARG A 58 9.21 1.32 2.91
CA ARG A 58 10.62 0.96 3.12
C ARG A 58 11.16 0.07 2.00
N LYS A 59 10.38 -0.90 1.52
CA LYS A 59 10.74 -1.73 0.35
C LYS A 59 10.83 -0.92 -0.94
N MET A 60 10.13 0.20 -1.02
CA MET A 60 10.17 1.13 -2.16
C MET A 60 11.29 2.17 -2.07
N GLY A 61 12.13 2.12 -1.02
CA GLY A 61 13.29 2.99 -0.85
C GLY A 61 13.03 4.23 0.00
N PHE A 62 11.83 4.38 0.59
CA PHE A 62 11.59 5.44 1.57
C PHE A 62 12.37 5.17 2.87
N THR A 63 12.79 6.25 3.51
CA THR A 63 13.54 6.24 4.78
C THR A 63 12.82 7.05 5.83
N ASN A 64 12.89 6.62 7.10
CA ASN A 64 12.22 7.33 8.20
C ASN A 64 12.93 8.65 8.48
N LYS A 65 12.15 9.70 8.68
CA LYS A 65 12.60 11.02 9.10
C LYS A 65 11.55 11.69 9.98
N ASP A 66 11.86 11.78 11.27
CA ASP A 66 10.95 12.30 12.28
C ASP A 66 9.59 11.55 12.25
N SER A 67 8.48 12.27 12.03
CA SER A 67 7.13 11.71 11.93
C SER A 67 6.70 11.31 10.50
N GLU A 68 7.62 11.38 9.54
CA GLU A 68 7.37 11.16 8.12
C GLU A 68 8.39 10.16 7.54
N MET A 69 8.13 9.73 6.31
CA MET A 69 9.07 9.00 5.49
C MET A 69 9.43 9.83 4.26
N GLU A 70 10.71 9.88 3.91
CA GLU A 70 11.21 10.57 2.72
C GLU A 70 11.83 9.60 1.70
N LEU A 71 11.58 9.87 0.42
CA LEU A 71 12.24 9.23 -0.71
C LEU A 71 12.97 10.31 -1.52
N PHE A 72 14.27 10.10 -1.73
CA PHE A 72 15.05 10.87 -2.70
C PHE A 72 14.91 10.22 -4.07
N LEU A 73 14.54 11.04 -5.07
CA LEU A 73 14.29 10.59 -6.44
C LEU A 73 15.52 10.70 -7.35
#